data_AF-A0A7T6Z7U3-F1
#
_entry.id   AF-A0A7T6Z7U3-F1
#
_cell.length_a   1.000
_cell.length_b   1.000
_cell.length_c   1.000
_cell.angle_alpha   90.00
_cell.angle_beta   90.00
_cell.angle_gamma   90.00
#
_symmetry.space_group_name_H-M   'P 1'
#
loop_
_entity.id
_entity.type
_entity.pdbx_description
1 polymer ?
#
loop_
_entity_poly.entity_id
_entity_poly.type
_entity_poly.pdbx_seq_one_letter_code
_entity_poly.pdbx_strand_id
1 'polypeptide(L)'
;MIIGIGIVLGAPESITNILQIIAAWSSTFAFIILFKRIYPGLRLKDFVKQQFAPRIRFSVLGTILIIQVIIIAVTIFLLSNTTDTQGLSISLAGLGILSLAFLDQLVRGPLGEELGWRGYALNELQKKYSPLISALIVGVLWGFWHTPLWFASGYTGTDLIKYIVLFMIGIVSFSIIVTLFYNLNKNLVVPIVTHQLFNFSLVIIRGDLLDVLVYVMLSYFVVALILIVINPKNILYTKGIWK
;
A
#
# COMPACT_ATOMS: atom_id res chain seq x y z
N MET A 1 -14.35 3.89 -12.22
CA MET A 1 -15.54 3.93 -13.11
C MET A 1 -15.33 3.10 -14.39
N ILE A 2 -14.26 3.31 -15.16
CA ILE A 2 -14.02 2.59 -16.44
C ILE A 2 -13.77 1.08 -16.27
N ILE A 3 -13.03 0.64 -15.24
CA ILE A 3 -12.77 -0.80 -15.00
C ILE A 3 -14.04 -1.57 -14.62
N GLY A 4 -14.84 -1.02 -13.71
CA GLY A 4 -16.11 -1.64 -13.31
C GLY A 4 -17.07 -1.76 -14.50
N ILE A 5 -17.10 -0.74 -15.37
CA ILE A 5 -17.86 -0.79 -16.64
C ILE A 5 -17.28 -1.86 -17.58
N GLY A 6 -15.96 -1.93 -17.77
CA GLY A 6 -15.33 -2.94 -18.63
C GLY A 6 -15.58 -4.39 -18.19
N ILE A 7 -15.55 -4.65 -16.88
CA ILE A 7 -15.89 -5.97 -16.29
C ILE A 7 -17.37 -6.28 -16.50
N VAL A 8 -18.27 -5.31 -16.26
CA VAL A 8 -19.72 -5.47 -16.47
C VAL A 8 -20.06 -5.67 -17.96
N LEU A 9 -19.27 -5.10 -18.87
CA LEU A 9 -19.44 -5.24 -20.32
C LEU A 9 -18.73 -6.46 -20.93
N GLY A 10 -18.15 -7.36 -20.11
CA GLY A 10 -17.51 -8.58 -20.58
C GLY A 10 -16.23 -8.37 -21.39
N ALA A 11 -15.46 -7.32 -21.08
CA ALA A 11 -14.19 -7.06 -21.76
C ALA A 11 -13.20 -8.24 -21.58
N PRO A 12 -12.39 -8.56 -22.61
CA PRO A 12 -11.31 -9.54 -22.50
C PRO A 12 -10.39 -9.30 -21.29
N GLU A 13 -9.89 -10.38 -20.69
CA GLU A 13 -9.03 -10.32 -19.50
C GLU A 13 -7.75 -9.48 -19.72
N SER A 14 -7.21 -9.49 -20.93
CA SER A 14 -6.07 -8.65 -21.30
C SER A 14 -6.40 -7.15 -21.20
N ILE A 15 -7.62 -6.77 -21.60
CA ILE A 15 -8.09 -5.38 -21.56
C ILE A 15 -8.38 -4.98 -20.12
N THR A 16 -9.04 -5.82 -19.32
CA THR A 16 -9.30 -5.53 -17.91
C THR A 16 -8.00 -5.37 -17.13
N ASN A 17 -6.99 -6.20 -17.40
CA ASN A 17 -5.65 -6.10 -16.83
C ASN A 17 -4.95 -4.77 -17.15
N ILE A 18 -4.97 -4.35 -18.42
CA ILE A 18 -4.39 -3.06 -18.82
C ILE A 18 -5.11 -1.89 -18.14
N LEU A 19 -6.45 -1.95 -18.10
CA LEU A 19 -7.25 -0.91 -17.45
C LEU A 19 -6.95 -0.83 -15.95
N GLN A 20 -6.76 -1.97 -15.27
CA GLN A 20 -6.33 -2.03 -13.87
C GLN A 20 -4.98 -1.36 -13.65
N ILE A 21 -3.97 -1.65 -14.49
CA ILE A 21 -2.66 -0.99 -14.42
C ILE A 21 -2.82 0.52 -14.59
N ILE A 22 -3.55 0.98 -15.62
CA ILE A 22 -3.76 2.41 -15.87
C ILE A 22 -4.46 3.08 -14.68
N ALA A 23 -5.47 2.42 -14.10
CA ALA A 23 -6.16 2.98 -12.95
C ALA A 23 -5.27 3.02 -11.71
N ALA A 24 -4.40 2.03 -11.50
CA ALA A 24 -3.46 2.06 -10.38
C ALA A 24 -2.55 3.30 -10.43
N TRP A 25 -2.15 3.70 -11.64
CA TRP A 25 -1.33 4.90 -11.85
C TRP A 25 -2.11 6.21 -11.77
N SER A 26 -3.43 6.18 -11.54
CA SER A 26 -4.26 7.39 -11.55
C SER A 26 -3.89 8.42 -10.49
N SER A 27 -3.36 8.02 -9.33
CA SER A 27 -2.89 8.97 -8.30
C SER A 27 -1.67 9.76 -8.80
N THR A 28 -0.73 9.09 -9.47
CA THR A 28 0.42 9.73 -10.11
C THR A 28 0.01 10.56 -11.31
N PHE A 29 -0.94 10.12 -12.13
CA PHE A 29 -1.46 10.93 -13.24
C PHE A 29 -2.15 12.19 -12.74
N ALA A 30 -2.98 12.09 -11.70
CA ALA A 30 -3.61 13.25 -11.07
C ALA A 30 -2.56 14.25 -10.56
N PHE A 31 -1.50 13.75 -9.92
CA PHE A 31 -0.37 14.56 -9.50
C PHE A 31 0.33 15.24 -10.69
N ILE A 32 0.66 14.52 -11.75
CA ILE A 32 1.34 15.05 -12.94
C ILE A 32 0.50 16.14 -13.62
N ILE A 33 -0.81 15.91 -13.78
CA ILE A 33 -1.75 16.87 -14.38
C ILE A 33 -1.78 18.18 -13.58
N LEU A 34 -1.81 18.07 -12.25
CA LEU A 34 -1.87 19.23 -11.36
C LEU A 34 -0.49 19.84 -11.05
N PHE A 35 0.60 19.19 -11.45
CA PHE A 35 1.96 19.50 -10.99
C PHE A 35 2.34 20.98 -11.18
N LYS A 36 2.14 21.52 -12.38
CA LYS A 36 2.51 22.91 -12.69
C LYS A 36 1.71 23.94 -11.88
N ARG A 37 0.49 23.59 -11.47
CA ARG A 37 -0.37 24.44 -10.63
C ARG A 37 0.07 24.42 -9.16
N ILE A 38 0.54 23.26 -8.70
CA ILE A 38 0.98 23.05 -7.32
C ILE A 38 2.39 23.61 -7.10
N TYR A 39 3.31 23.35 -8.03
CA TYR A 39 4.71 23.76 -7.95
C TYR A 39 5.09 24.66 -9.14
N PRO A 40 4.59 25.91 -9.18
CA PRO A 40 4.92 26.83 -10.26
C PRO A 40 6.43 27.08 -10.31
N GLY A 41 7.01 26.99 -11.52
CA GLY A 41 8.44 27.21 -11.76
C GLY A 41 9.36 26.02 -11.50
N LEU A 42 8.88 24.94 -10.86
CA LEU A 42 9.66 23.70 -10.69
C LEU A 42 9.47 22.78 -11.89
N ARG A 43 10.53 22.06 -12.31
CA ARG A 43 10.41 21.02 -13.34
C ARG A 43 10.04 19.69 -12.68
N LEU A 44 9.10 18.95 -13.27
CA LEU A 44 8.66 17.64 -12.76
C LEU A 44 9.82 16.68 -12.55
N LYS A 45 10.75 16.62 -13.50
CA LYS A 45 11.96 15.79 -13.42
C LYS A 45 12.80 16.11 -12.18
N ASP A 46 12.94 17.38 -11.83
CA ASP A 46 13.75 17.81 -10.70
C ASP A 46 13.04 17.49 -9.37
N PHE A 47 11.72 17.67 -9.31
CA PHE A 47 10.91 17.21 -8.19
C PHE A 47 11.04 15.70 -7.98
N VAL A 48 10.85 14.89 -9.03
CA VAL A 48 10.95 13.43 -8.92
C VAL A 48 12.35 13.04 -8.48
N LYS A 49 13.40 13.62 -9.04
CA LYS A 49 14.79 13.37 -8.59
C LYS A 49 14.98 13.66 -7.10
N GLN A 50 14.42 14.76 -6.59
CA GLN A 50 14.51 15.11 -5.17
C GLN A 50 13.87 14.04 -4.26
N GLN A 51 12.78 13.39 -4.69
CA GLN A 51 12.13 12.32 -3.93
C GLN A 51 13.02 11.07 -3.73
N PHE A 52 14.00 10.87 -4.63
CA PHE A 52 14.93 9.74 -4.58
C PHE A 52 16.36 10.12 -4.14
N ALA A 53 16.62 11.42 -3.94
CA ALA A 53 17.96 11.93 -3.64
C ALA A 53 18.49 11.55 -2.24
N PRO A 54 17.67 11.50 -1.16
CA PRO A 54 18.18 11.16 0.16
C PRO A 54 18.77 9.74 0.23
N ARG A 55 19.91 9.55 0.91
CA ARG A 55 20.53 8.23 1.00
C ARG A 55 19.60 7.22 1.69
N ILE A 56 19.53 6.01 1.13
CA ILE A 56 18.77 4.91 1.70
C ILE A 56 19.50 4.40 2.94
N ARG A 57 18.79 4.32 4.06
CA ARG A 57 19.24 3.71 5.31
C ARG A 57 18.79 2.25 5.29
N PHE A 58 19.72 1.35 5.03
CA PHE A 58 19.41 -0.09 4.97
C PHE A 58 18.82 -0.64 6.28
N SER A 59 19.12 -0.03 7.43
CA SER A 59 18.47 -0.39 8.70
C SER A 59 16.95 -0.17 8.66
N VAL A 60 16.46 0.89 8.00
CA VAL A 60 15.02 1.14 7.84
C VAL A 60 14.39 0.05 6.98
N LEU A 61 15.00 -0.29 5.85
CA LEU A 61 14.52 -1.36 4.98
C LEU A 61 14.56 -2.74 5.68
N GLY A 62 15.62 -3.01 6.45
CA GLY A 62 15.75 -4.22 7.26
C GLY A 62 14.64 -4.33 8.31
N THR A 63 14.32 -3.25 9.03
CA THR A 63 13.20 -3.23 9.98
C THR A 63 11.86 -3.49 9.29
N ILE A 64 11.61 -2.86 8.13
CA ILE A 64 10.38 -3.11 7.34
C ILE A 64 10.28 -4.59 6.95
N LEU A 65 11.38 -5.17 6.46
CA LEU A 65 11.40 -6.57 6.06
C LEU A 65 11.13 -7.50 7.25
N ILE A 66 11.74 -7.24 8.41
CA ILE A 66 11.50 -8.01 9.63
C ILE A 66 10.03 -7.93 10.05
N ILE A 67 9.44 -6.72 10.08
CA ILE A 67 8.02 -6.54 10.38
C ILE A 67 7.15 -7.33 9.40
N GLN A 68 7.44 -7.26 8.10
CA GLN A 68 6.68 -8.00 7.10
C GLN A 68 6.77 -9.51 7.31
N VAL A 69 7.95 -10.05 7.58
CA VAL A 69 8.16 -11.47 7.86
C VAL A 69 7.37 -11.90 9.10
N ILE A 70 7.37 -11.08 10.15
CA ILE A 70 6.59 -11.34 11.37
C ILE A 70 5.09 -11.36 11.05
N ILE A 71 4.58 -10.38 10.28
CA ILE A 71 3.17 -10.33 9.87
C ILE A 71 2.79 -11.61 9.10
N ILE A 72 3.62 -12.04 8.15
CA ILE A 72 3.38 -13.27 7.37
C ILE A 72 3.38 -14.49 8.30
N ALA A 73 4.37 -14.62 9.17
CA ALA A 73 4.49 -15.76 10.09
C ALA A 73 3.30 -15.84 11.05
N VAL A 74 2.88 -14.72 11.64
CA VAL A 74 1.70 -14.63 12.51
C VAL A 74 0.43 -14.98 11.74
N THR A 75 0.28 -14.47 10.52
CA THR A 75 -0.89 -14.75 9.66
C THR A 75 -0.99 -16.25 9.36
N ILE A 76 0.10 -16.88 8.91
CA ILE A 76 0.15 -18.31 8.63
C ILE A 76 -0.14 -19.12 9.90
N PHE A 77 0.47 -18.75 11.02
CA PHE A 77 0.22 -19.40 12.30
C PHE A 77 -1.27 -19.34 12.69
N LEU A 78 -1.89 -18.16 12.64
CA LEU A 78 -3.30 -18.01 13.01
C LEU A 78 -4.24 -18.77 12.04
N LEU A 79 -4.01 -18.68 10.74
CA LEU A 79 -4.77 -19.44 9.74
C LEU A 79 -4.71 -20.95 10.02
N SER A 80 -3.51 -21.46 10.33
CA SER A 80 -3.32 -22.89 10.60
C SER A 80 -4.10 -23.40 11.82
N ASN A 81 -4.47 -22.52 12.75
CA ASN A 81 -5.23 -22.87 13.95
C ASN A 81 -6.75 -22.70 13.79
N THR A 82 -7.23 -22.04 12.73
CA THR A 82 -8.66 -21.72 12.58
C THR A 82 -9.32 -22.26 11.33
N THR A 83 -8.54 -22.72 10.35
CA THR A 83 -9.04 -23.27 9.08
C THR A 83 -8.53 -24.69 8.87
N ASP A 84 -9.30 -25.51 8.17
CA ASP A 84 -8.86 -26.86 7.79
C ASP A 84 -7.59 -26.73 6.92
N THR A 85 -6.47 -27.22 7.44
CA THR A 85 -5.11 -26.84 7.03
C THR A 85 -4.69 -27.39 5.66
N GLN A 86 -5.57 -28.14 4.99
CA GLN A 86 -5.30 -28.80 3.71
C GLN A 86 -4.95 -27.81 2.57
N GLY A 87 -5.20 -26.50 2.74
CA GLY A 87 -4.88 -25.46 1.75
C GLY A 87 -3.74 -24.50 2.12
N LEU A 88 -3.22 -24.52 3.36
CA LEU A 88 -2.26 -23.54 3.84
C LEU A 88 -0.85 -23.88 3.35
N SER A 89 -0.45 -23.27 2.24
CA SER A 89 0.88 -23.43 1.66
C SER A 89 1.45 -22.09 1.25
N ILE A 90 2.77 -21.91 1.44
CA ILE A 90 3.48 -20.85 0.72
C ILE A 90 3.53 -21.30 -0.74
N SER A 91 3.07 -20.45 -1.65
CA SER A 91 3.21 -20.69 -3.08
C SER A 91 4.70 -20.71 -3.45
N LEU A 92 5.35 -21.88 -3.36
CA LEU A 92 6.69 -22.13 -3.91
C LEU A 92 6.58 -22.37 -5.41
N ALA A 93 5.86 -21.49 -6.13
CA ALA A 93 6.00 -21.45 -7.58
C ALA A 93 7.50 -21.27 -7.88
N GLY A 94 8.02 -21.91 -8.93
CA GLY A 94 9.45 -21.83 -9.24
C GLY A 94 9.94 -20.38 -9.24
N LEU A 95 11.20 -20.14 -8.83
CA LEU A 95 11.75 -18.80 -8.63
C LEU A 95 11.44 -17.82 -9.78
N GLY A 96 11.37 -18.31 -11.02
CA GLY A 96 10.94 -17.52 -12.18
C GLY A 96 9.51 -16.96 -12.07
N ILE A 97 8.53 -17.79 -11.70
CA ILE A 97 7.12 -17.35 -11.55
C ILE A 97 6.98 -16.37 -10.39
N LEU A 98 7.66 -16.61 -9.27
CA LEU A 98 7.67 -15.67 -8.14
C LEU A 98 8.30 -14.34 -8.52
N SER A 99 9.38 -14.35 -9.31
CA SER A 99 10.01 -13.13 -9.81
C SER A 99 9.08 -12.36 -10.75
N LEU A 100 8.37 -13.04 -11.65
CA LEU A 100 7.39 -12.42 -12.53
C LEU A 100 6.21 -11.83 -11.74
N ALA A 101 5.67 -12.57 -10.78
CA ALA A 101 4.61 -12.07 -9.91
C ALA A 101 5.06 -10.86 -9.09
N PHE A 102 6.30 -10.86 -8.59
CA PHE A 102 6.87 -9.72 -7.89
C PHE A 102 6.94 -8.48 -8.80
N LEU A 103 7.47 -8.62 -10.02
CA LEU A 103 7.57 -7.51 -10.98
C LEU A 103 6.21 -7.00 -11.43
N ASP A 104 5.25 -7.90 -11.66
CA ASP A 104 3.88 -7.55 -12.03
C ASP A 104 3.20 -6.72 -10.93
N GLN A 105 3.30 -7.15 -9.67
CA GLN A 105 2.77 -6.40 -8.52
C GLN A 105 3.41 -5.02 -8.39
N LEU A 106 4.73 -4.90 -8.64
CA LEU A 106 5.46 -3.64 -8.55
C LEU A 106 4.90 -2.59 -9.51
N VAL A 107 4.57 -3.00 -10.74
CA VAL A 107 4.03 -2.11 -11.77
C VAL A 107 2.54 -1.82 -11.53
N ARG A 108 1.79 -2.80 -11.03
CA ARG A 108 0.34 -2.70 -10.79
C ARG A 108 -0.07 -1.90 -9.57
N GLY A 109 0.86 -1.54 -8.70
CA GLY A 109 0.53 -0.69 -7.55
C GLY A 109 1.69 0.20 -7.14
N PRO A 110 2.69 -0.31 -6.40
CA PRO A 110 3.65 0.50 -5.66
C PRO A 110 4.38 1.55 -6.52
N LEU A 111 4.82 1.18 -7.73
CA LEU A 111 5.55 2.12 -8.59
C LEU A 111 4.64 3.24 -9.12
N GLY A 112 3.40 2.91 -9.47
CA GLY A 112 2.42 3.85 -10.02
C GLY A 112 1.71 4.69 -8.96
N GLU A 113 1.62 4.21 -7.72
CA GLU A 113 0.80 4.82 -6.68
C GLU A 113 1.59 5.76 -5.77
N GLU A 114 2.82 5.37 -5.40
CA GLU A 114 3.53 6.00 -4.29
C GLU A 114 4.00 7.43 -4.58
N LEU A 115 4.28 7.76 -5.84
CA LEU A 115 4.63 9.14 -6.22
C LEU A 115 3.45 10.11 -5.98
N GLY A 116 2.22 9.70 -6.30
CA GLY A 116 1.02 10.48 -6.01
C GLY A 116 0.70 10.54 -4.51
N TRP A 117 0.71 9.40 -3.83
CA TRP A 117 0.28 9.33 -2.42
C TRP A 117 1.32 9.84 -1.44
N ARG A 118 2.57 9.37 -1.50
CA ARG A 118 3.63 9.77 -0.55
C ARG A 118 4.61 10.78 -1.11
N GLY A 119 4.87 10.75 -2.42
CA GLY A 119 5.68 11.78 -3.07
C GLY A 119 4.99 13.16 -3.06
N TYR A 120 3.66 13.20 -3.17
CA TYR A 120 2.88 14.43 -3.21
C TYR A 120 1.90 14.60 -2.05
N ALA A 121 0.81 13.82 -2.00
CA ALA A 121 -0.32 14.11 -1.12
C ALA A 121 0.07 14.14 0.37
N LEU A 122 0.83 13.13 0.83
CA LEU A 122 1.35 13.07 2.18
C LEU A 122 2.27 14.26 2.49
N ASN A 123 3.19 14.60 1.59
CA ASN A 123 4.13 15.70 1.79
C ASN A 123 3.41 17.05 1.93
N GLU A 124 2.39 17.32 1.10
CA GLU A 124 1.58 18.53 1.24
C GLU A 124 0.73 18.55 2.52
N LEU A 125 0.14 17.42 2.90
CA LEU A 125 -0.62 17.32 4.16
C LEU A 125 0.26 17.55 5.38
N GLN A 126 1.49 17.03 5.38
CA GLN A 126 2.44 17.20 6.48
C GLN A 126 2.98 18.64 6.62
N LYS A 127 2.74 19.53 5.66
CA LYS A 127 2.97 20.98 5.82
C LYS A 127 1.90 21.64 6.70
N LYS A 128 0.72 21.03 6.81
CA LYS A 128 -0.43 21.56 7.57
C LYS A 128 -0.64 20.79 8.87
N TYR A 129 -0.61 19.47 8.82
CA TYR A 129 -0.92 18.57 9.91
C TYR A 129 0.31 17.81 10.42
N SER A 130 0.17 17.12 11.56
CA SER A 130 1.19 16.17 12.01
C SER A 130 1.28 14.97 11.06
N PRO A 131 2.39 14.23 11.05
CA PRO A 131 2.53 13.02 10.25
C PRO A 131 1.44 11.97 10.49
N LEU A 132 1.02 11.74 11.74
CA LEU A 132 -0.06 10.79 12.03
C LEU A 132 -1.38 11.23 11.39
N ILE A 133 -1.77 12.50 11.56
CA ILE A 133 -3.02 13.02 10.97
C ILE A 133 -2.94 12.98 9.44
N SER A 134 -1.78 13.31 8.87
CA SER A 134 -1.55 13.22 7.43
C SER A 134 -1.68 11.77 6.93
N ALA A 135 -1.12 10.81 7.67
CA ALA A 135 -1.22 9.39 7.35
C ALA A 135 -2.66 8.87 7.40
N LEU A 136 -3.45 9.32 8.38
CA LEU A 136 -4.88 8.99 8.49
C LEU A 136 -5.68 9.56 7.33
N ILE A 137 -5.48 10.83 6.98
CA ILE A 137 -6.15 11.46 5.83
C ILE A 137 -5.79 10.72 4.53
N VAL A 138 -4.49 10.48 4.29
CA VAL A 138 -4.04 9.71 3.12
C VAL A 138 -4.62 8.30 3.13
N GLY A 139 -4.61 7.62 4.27
CA GLY A 139 -5.11 6.25 4.40
C GLY A 139 -6.60 6.14 4.07
N VAL A 140 -7.42 7.07 4.57
CA VAL A 140 -8.85 7.11 4.28
C VAL A 140 -9.12 7.40 2.80
N LEU A 141 -8.48 8.45 2.25
CA LEU A 141 -8.67 8.82 0.84
C LEU A 141 -8.18 7.71 -0.10
N TRP A 142 -7.06 7.10 0.22
CA TRP A 142 -6.49 5.99 -0.55
C TRP A 142 -7.34 4.73 -0.43
N GLY A 143 -7.89 4.44 0.76
CA GLY A 143 -8.86 3.36 0.96
C GLY A 143 -10.09 3.53 0.07
N PHE A 144 -10.75 4.68 0.10
CA PHE A 144 -11.91 4.96 -0.77
C PHE A 144 -11.57 5.05 -2.25
N TRP A 145 -10.33 5.39 -2.63
CA TRP A 145 -9.92 5.31 -4.02
C TRP A 145 -10.01 3.88 -4.58
N HIS A 146 -9.94 2.85 -3.73
CA HIS A 146 -10.14 1.44 -4.11
C HIS A 146 -11.61 1.01 -4.20
N THR A 147 -12.59 1.90 -4.02
CA THR A 147 -14.01 1.53 -4.10
C THR A 147 -14.38 0.70 -5.36
N PRO A 148 -13.88 0.97 -6.58
CA PRO A 148 -14.14 0.11 -7.73
C PRO A 148 -13.66 -1.34 -7.55
N LEU A 149 -12.54 -1.53 -6.84
CA LEU A 149 -11.98 -2.85 -6.56
C LEU A 149 -12.85 -3.62 -5.56
N TRP A 150 -13.45 -2.93 -4.58
CA TRP A 150 -14.36 -3.57 -3.62
C TRP A 150 -15.56 -4.20 -4.31
N PHE A 151 -16.20 -3.47 -5.24
CA PHE A 151 -17.35 -3.99 -5.98
C PHE A 151 -16.97 -4.98 -7.10
N ALA A 152 -15.69 -5.01 -7.51
CA ALA A 152 -15.17 -6.02 -8.45
C ALA A 152 -14.63 -7.28 -7.76
N SER A 153 -14.66 -7.35 -6.42
CA SER A 153 -14.12 -8.47 -5.64
C SER A 153 -14.91 -9.77 -5.79
N GLY A 154 -16.15 -9.70 -6.25
CA GLY A 154 -17.08 -10.84 -6.29
C GLY A 154 -17.86 -11.06 -4.99
N TYR A 155 -17.52 -10.39 -3.90
CA TYR A 155 -18.26 -10.48 -2.63
C TYR A 155 -19.59 -9.72 -2.70
N THR A 156 -20.61 -10.24 -1.99
CA THR A 156 -21.93 -9.60 -1.85
C THR A 156 -22.41 -9.68 -0.40
N GLY A 157 -23.50 -8.97 -0.06
CA GLY A 157 -24.12 -9.04 1.26
C GLY A 157 -23.17 -8.73 2.42
N THR A 158 -23.21 -9.56 3.47
CA THR A 158 -22.38 -9.42 4.67
C THR A 158 -20.89 -9.58 4.40
N ASP A 159 -20.51 -10.42 3.43
CA ASP A 159 -19.11 -10.67 3.11
C ASP A 159 -18.48 -9.47 2.42
N LEU A 160 -19.23 -8.75 1.58
CA LEU A 160 -18.77 -7.48 1.00
C LEU A 160 -18.53 -6.42 2.08
N ILE A 161 -19.44 -6.32 3.06
CA ILE A 161 -19.28 -5.39 4.18
C ILE A 161 -18.03 -5.75 4.99
N LYS A 162 -17.85 -7.04 5.31
CA LYS A 162 -16.67 -7.54 6.03
C LYS A 162 -15.39 -7.24 5.26
N TYR A 163 -15.38 -7.49 3.95
CA TYR A 163 -14.26 -7.17 3.07
C TYR A 163 -13.90 -5.68 3.10
N ILE A 164 -14.88 -4.79 2.93
CA ILE A 164 -14.66 -3.33 2.93
C ILE A 164 -14.11 -2.85 4.29
N VAL A 165 -14.69 -3.32 5.40
CA VAL A 165 -14.26 -2.91 6.75
C VAL A 165 -12.82 -3.36 7.01
N LEU A 166 -12.48 -4.62 6.72
CA LEU A 166 -11.13 -5.15 6.88
C LEU A 166 -10.14 -4.41 5.99
N PHE A 167 -10.51 -4.15 4.74
CA PHE A 167 -9.70 -3.39 3.79
C PHE A 167 -9.38 -1.99 4.32
N MET A 168 -10.39 -1.27 4.83
CA MET A 168 -10.20 0.08 5.37
C MET A 168 -9.31 0.08 6.62
N ILE A 169 -9.51 -0.85 7.55
CA ILE A 169 -8.64 -1.01 8.73
C ILE A 169 -7.20 -1.26 8.28
N GLY A 170 -7.01 -2.17 7.32
CA GLY A 170 -5.72 -2.50 6.74
C GLY A 170 -5.02 -1.32 6.09
N ILE A 171 -5.66 -0.66 5.13
CA ILE A 171 -5.07 0.45 4.36
C ILE A 171 -4.77 1.66 5.23
N VAL A 172 -5.63 2.01 6.19
CA VAL A 172 -5.35 3.10 7.13
C VAL A 172 -4.14 2.77 8.00
N SER A 173 -4.09 1.55 8.55
CA SER A 173 -2.95 1.07 9.35
C SER A 173 -1.66 1.07 8.54
N PHE A 174 -1.74 0.56 7.31
CA PHE A 174 -0.62 0.52 6.38
C PHE A 174 -0.10 1.93 6.05
N SER A 175 -0.99 2.89 5.81
CA SER A 175 -0.63 4.29 5.57
C SER A 175 0.17 4.91 6.73
N ILE A 176 -0.15 4.57 7.97
CA ILE A 176 0.58 5.02 9.17
C ILE A 176 2.00 4.45 9.19
N ILE A 177 2.14 3.14 8.97
CA ILE A 177 3.43 2.44 8.94
C ILE A 177 4.33 3.02 7.83
N VAL A 178 3.79 3.14 6.62
CA VAL A 178 4.49 3.71 5.47
C VAL A 178 4.94 5.15 5.75
N THR A 179 4.06 5.97 6.33
CA THR A 179 4.38 7.37 6.68
C THR A 179 5.53 7.44 7.69
N LEU A 180 5.52 6.58 8.72
CA LEU A 180 6.57 6.53 9.73
C LEU A 180 7.93 6.24 9.08
N PHE A 181 8.02 5.15 8.32
CA PHE A 181 9.29 4.76 7.72
C PHE A 181 9.74 5.71 6.61
N TYR A 182 8.82 6.22 5.81
CA TYR A 182 9.11 7.27 4.85
C TYR A 182 9.67 8.51 5.55
N ASN A 183 9.15 8.91 6.70
CA ASN A 183 9.69 10.05 7.43
C ASN A 183 11.08 9.77 8.04
N LEU A 184 11.39 8.52 8.40
CA LEU A 184 12.72 8.14 8.90
C LEU A 184 13.83 8.20 7.83
N ASN A 185 13.49 8.07 6.56
CA ASN A 185 14.46 8.02 5.45
C ASN A 185 14.35 9.18 4.46
N LYS A 186 13.14 9.71 4.25
CA LYS A 186 12.76 10.72 3.25
C LYS A 186 13.11 10.34 1.81
N ASN A 187 13.20 9.04 1.50
CA ASN A 187 13.40 8.54 0.15
C ASN A 187 12.18 7.72 -0.28
N LEU A 188 11.65 8.00 -1.48
CA LEU A 188 10.45 7.35 -2.03
C LEU A 188 10.63 5.84 -2.31
N VAL A 189 11.86 5.33 -2.36
CA VAL A 189 12.11 3.88 -2.38
C VAL A 189 11.51 3.19 -1.15
N VAL A 190 11.51 3.84 0.02
CA VAL A 190 10.98 3.25 1.25
C VAL A 190 9.49 2.90 1.12
N PRO A 191 8.57 3.85 0.82
CA PRO A 191 7.16 3.51 0.63
C PRO A 191 6.93 2.53 -0.53
N ILE A 192 7.68 2.63 -1.64
CA ILE A 192 7.57 1.68 -2.77
C ILE A 192 7.91 0.26 -2.31
N VAL A 193 8.99 0.06 -1.56
CA VAL A 193 9.40 -1.26 -1.06
C VAL A 193 8.40 -1.76 -0.01
N THR A 194 7.94 -0.91 0.91
CA THR A 194 6.95 -1.33 1.92
C THR A 194 5.64 -1.76 1.26
N HIS A 195 5.16 -1.02 0.26
CA HIS A 195 3.93 -1.37 -0.48
C HIS A 195 4.12 -2.63 -1.32
N GLN A 196 5.28 -2.79 -1.96
CA GLN A 196 5.58 -4.02 -2.68
C GLN A 196 5.59 -5.25 -1.76
N LEU A 197 6.19 -5.14 -0.58
CA LEU A 197 6.22 -6.21 0.41
C LEU A 197 4.81 -6.57 0.92
N PHE A 198 3.95 -5.56 1.11
CA PHE A 198 2.54 -5.76 1.46
C PHE A 198 1.79 -6.50 0.34
N ASN A 199 1.81 -6.01 -0.89
CA ASN A 199 1.09 -6.63 -2.01
C ASN A 199 1.59 -8.05 -2.28
N PHE A 200 2.92 -8.24 -2.27
CA PHE A 200 3.50 -9.55 -2.49
C PHE A 200 3.16 -10.54 -1.38
N SER A 201 2.97 -10.07 -0.13
CA SER A 201 2.53 -10.95 0.96
C SER A 201 1.15 -11.57 0.72
N LEU A 202 0.23 -10.84 0.09
CA LEU A 202 -1.08 -11.34 -0.28
C LEU A 202 -1.04 -12.35 -1.44
N VAL A 203 0.02 -12.33 -2.25
CA VAL A 203 0.23 -13.30 -3.34
C VAL A 203 0.80 -14.62 -2.84
N ILE A 204 1.72 -14.57 -1.86
CA ILE A 204 2.43 -15.76 -1.39
C ILE A 204 1.65 -16.57 -0.35
N ILE A 205 0.77 -15.93 0.42
CA ILE A 205 -0.09 -16.60 1.41
C ILE A 205 -1.29 -17.19 0.67
N ARG A 206 -1.40 -18.52 0.64
CA ARG A 206 -2.57 -19.22 0.08
C ARG A 206 -3.61 -19.49 1.16
N GLY A 207 -4.87 -19.27 0.81
CA GLY A 207 -6.03 -19.50 1.67
C GLY A 207 -7.26 -18.84 1.06
N ASP A 208 -8.40 -18.96 1.74
CA ASP A 208 -9.55 -18.11 1.43
C ASP A 208 -9.15 -16.64 1.60
N LEU A 209 -9.43 -15.82 0.59
CA LEU A 209 -8.98 -14.43 0.58
C LEU A 209 -9.51 -13.65 1.78
N LEU A 210 -10.77 -13.89 2.17
CA LEU A 210 -11.39 -13.15 3.25
C LEU A 210 -10.77 -13.53 4.59
N ASP A 211 -10.46 -14.81 4.82
CA ASP A 211 -9.75 -15.27 6.01
C ASP A 211 -8.31 -14.75 6.07
N VAL A 212 -7.59 -14.76 4.95
CA VAL A 212 -6.25 -14.17 4.86
C VAL A 212 -6.30 -12.68 5.19
N LEU A 213 -7.27 -11.95 4.63
CA LEU A 213 -7.43 -10.51 4.91
C LEU A 213 -7.72 -10.22 6.37
N VAL A 214 -8.52 -11.06 7.07
CA VAL A 214 -8.76 -10.88 8.51
C VAL A 214 -7.44 -10.81 9.26
N TYR A 215 -6.58 -11.81 9.11
CA TYR A 215 -5.35 -11.91 9.90
C TYR A 215 -4.27 -10.93 9.44
N VAL A 216 -4.12 -10.71 8.14
CA VAL A 216 -3.16 -9.73 7.63
C VAL A 216 -3.54 -8.32 8.09
N MET A 217 -4.79 -7.90 7.88
CA MET A 217 -5.20 -6.52 8.18
C MET A 217 -5.21 -6.25 9.69
N LEU A 218 -5.59 -7.23 10.52
CA LEU A 218 -5.47 -7.10 11.98
C LEU A 218 -4.01 -7.06 12.45
N SER A 219 -3.12 -7.85 11.84
CA SER A 219 -1.68 -7.77 12.15
C SER A 219 -1.10 -6.40 11.82
N TYR A 220 -1.48 -5.85 10.66
CA TYR A 220 -1.14 -4.48 10.27
C TYR A 220 -1.68 -3.43 11.25
N PHE A 221 -2.92 -3.61 11.71
CA PHE A 221 -3.53 -2.75 12.72
C PHE A 221 -2.76 -2.78 14.05
N VAL A 222 -2.44 -3.96 14.56
CA VAL A 222 -1.64 -4.12 15.78
C VAL A 222 -0.26 -3.47 15.64
N VAL A 223 0.43 -3.70 14.52
CA VAL A 223 1.73 -3.05 14.25
C VAL A 223 1.59 -1.53 14.21
N ALA A 224 0.57 -1.00 13.56
CA ALA A 224 0.33 0.44 13.54
C ALA A 224 0.11 1.00 14.96
N LEU A 225 -0.69 0.35 15.79
CA LEU A 225 -0.88 0.75 17.20
C LEU A 225 0.44 0.73 17.99
N ILE A 226 1.23 -0.33 17.84
CA ILE A 226 2.55 -0.44 18.48
C ILE A 226 3.45 0.73 18.05
N LEU A 227 3.49 1.05 16.76
CA LEU A 227 4.31 2.15 16.23
C LEU A 227 3.81 3.54 16.63
N ILE A 228 2.50 3.71 16.83
CA ILE A 228 1.91 4.94 17.39
C ILE A 228 2.35 5.14 18.84
N VAL A 229 2.40 4.06 19.63
CA VAL A 229 2.80 4.10 21.05
C VAL A 229 4.31 4.29 21.20
N ILE A 230 5.12 3.47 20.50
CA ILE A 230 6.58 3.56 20.56
C ILE A 230 7.07 4.87 19.93
N ASN A 231 6.44 5.28 18.83
CA ASN A 231 6.75 6.47 18.03
C ASN A 231 8.25 6.82 17.97
N PRO A 232 9.07 5.98 17.33
CA PRO A 232 10.52 6.16 17.28
C PRO A 232 10.88 7.58 16.81
N LYS A 233 11.70 8.26 17.61
CA LYS A 233 12.15 9.65 17.39
C LYS A 233 11.02 10.69 17.35
N ASN A 234 9.87 10.39 17.95
CA ASN A 234 8.67 11.25 17.96
C ASN A 234 8.19 11.67 16.56
N ILE A 235 8.45 10.83 15.56
CA ILE A 235 8.31 11.19 14.15
C ILE A 235 6.86 11.28 13.67
N LEU A 236 5.92 10.67 14.39
CA LEU A 236 4.49 10.71 14.06
C LEU A 236 3.79 11.98 14.55
N TYR A 237 4.36 12.69 15.54
CA TYR A 237 3.71 13.84 16.18
C TYR A 237 4.38 15.16 15.86
N THR A 238 5.70 15.15 15.65
CA THR A 238 6.43 16.37 15.34
C THR A 238 6.15 16.80 13.90
N LYS A 239 5.59 18.00 13.73
CA LYS A 239 5.42 18.61 12.41
C LYS A 239 6.80 18.78 11.77
N GLY A 240 7.01 18.16 10.61
CA GLY A 240 8.28 18.29 9.90
C GLY A 240 8.56 19.74 9.53
N ILE A 241 9.79 20.20 9.73
CA ILE A 241 10.27 21.46 9.15
C ILE A 241 10.52 21.17 7.66
N TRP A 242 9.49 21.32 6.83
CA TRP A 242 9.62 21.25 5.38
C TRP A 242 10.28 22.54 4.92
N LYS A 243 11.57 22.48 4.57
CA LYS A 243 12.27 23.55 3.84
C LYS A 243 12.08 23.36 2.34
#